data_AF-A0A7S4E890-F1
#
_entry.id   AF-A0A7S4E890-F1
#
_cell.length_a   1.000
_cell.length_b   1.000
_cell.length_c   1.000
_cell.angle_alpha   90.00
_cell.angle_beta   90.00
_cell.angle_gamma   90.00
#
_symmetry.space_group_name_H-M   'P 1'
#
loop_
_entity.id
_entity.type
_entity.pdbx_description
1 polymer ?
#
loop_
_entity_poly.entity_id
_entity_poly.type
_entity_poly.pdbx_seq_one_letter_code
_entity_poly.pdbx_strand_id
1 'polypeptide(L)'
;DNLAHWLISTGAVAYDGSKVYKDSKLCNVLFCREAKKRLPNVDVRSLNPGFIPTSGLFRAPREDNFFGATAFAFFAGLAGFAVPIDVGGERLAYVATSDDVPRGAYLSAETGSKAATYAEGFDDGLISPEGQDEALAARLWDRSRELVGA
;
A
#
# COMPACT_ATOMS: atom_id res chain seq x y z
N ASP A 1 -5.29 2.90 -26.01
CA ASP A 1 -4.88 4.01 -25.13
C ASP A 1 -5.85 4.15 -23.94
N ASN A 2 -5.85 3.16 -23.03
CA ASN A 2 -6.99 2.90 -22.13
C ASN A 2 -6.63 2.89 -20.63
N LEU A 3 -5.38 3.20 -20.28
CA LEU A 3 -4.89 3.15 -18.88
C LEU A 3 -5.64 4.09 -17.95
N ALA A 4 -6.01 5.22 -18.51
CA ALA A 4 -6.58 6.32 -17.81
C ALA A 4 -8.11 6.08 -17.58
N HIS A 5 -8.71 5.07 -18.20
CA HIS A 5 -10.03 4.58 -17.79
C HIS A 5 -9.98 3.60 -16.59
N TRP A 6 -8.85 2.93 -16.34
CA TRP A 6 -8.78 1.82 -15.37
C TRP A 6 -8.08 2.16 -14.06
N LEU A 7 -7.01 2.95 -14.06
CA LEU A 7 -6.22 3.26 -12.86
C LEU A 7 -6.49 4.64 -12.24
N ILE A 8 -6.87 5.68 -13.00
CA ILE A 8 -7.24 6.99 -12.44
C ILE A 8 -8.26 7.60 -13.40
N SER A 9 -9.51 7.77 -12.96
CA SER A 9 -10.63 8.28 -13.78
C SER A 9 -10.19 9.38 -14.76
N THR A 10 -10.33 9.12 -16.07
CA THR A 10 -10.18 10.11 -17.15
C THR A 10 -11.37 11.02 -17.35
N GLY A 11 -12.24 11.19 -16.35
CA GLY A 11 -13.44 12.00 -16.50
C GLY A 11 -14.56 11.33 -17.29
N ALA A 12 -14.38 10.09 -17.77
CA ALA A 12 -15.46 9.27 -18.32
C ALA A 12 -16.24 8.47 -17.26
N VAL A 13 -15.72 8.44 -16.02
CA VAL A 13 -16.34 7.75 -14.87
C VAL A 13 -16.44 8.74 -13.72
N ALA A 14 -17.58 8.74 -13.02
CA ALA A 14 -17.78 9.56 -11.82
C ALA A 14 -16.66 9.34 -10.81
N TYR A 15 -16.22 10.42 -10.16
CA TYR A 15 -15.15 10.35 -9.16
C TYR A 15 -15.58 9.52 -7.96
N ASP A 16 -14.73 8.55 -7.59
CA ASP A 16 -14.86 7.75 -6.37
C ASP A 16 -13.52 7.81 -5.61
N GLY A 17 -13.52 8.52 -4.48
CA GLY A 17 -12.32 8.70 -3.67
C GLY A 17 -11.76 7.39 -3.09
N SER A 18 -12.61 6.40 -2.81
CA SER A 18 -12.19 5.09 -2.33
C SER A 18 -11.46 4.32 -3.42
N LYS A 19 -12.01 4.34 -4.64
CA LYS A 19 -11.36 3.72 -5.81
C LYS A 19 -10.03 4.40 -6.10
N VAL A 20 -9.99 5.73 -6.20
CA VAL A 20 -8.77 6.50 -6.47
C VAL A 20 -7.69 6.24 -5.41
N TYR A 21 -8.07 6.15 -4.14
CA TYR A 21 -7.14 5.76 -3.08
C TYR A 21 -6.56 4.35 -3.31
N LYS A 22 -7.40 3.34 -3.58
CA LYS A 22 -6.94 1.96 -3.85
C LYS A 22 -6.05 1.89 -5.07
N ASP A 23 -6.41 2.58 -6.15
CA ASP A 23 -5.60 2.66 -7.36
C ASP A 23 -4.24 3.27 -7.07
N SER A 24 -4.18 4.34 -6.26
CA SER A 24 -2.89 4.95 -5.87
C SER A 24 -1.98 3.99 -5.09
N LYS A 25 -2.56 3.09 -4.27
CA LYS A 25 -1.80 2.07 -3.55
C LYS A 25 -1.31 0.96 -4.46
N LEU A 26 -2.13 0.55 -5.43
CA LEU A 26 -1.70 -0.38 -6.49
C LEU A 26 -0.53 0.22 -7.30
N CYS A 27 -0.58 1.51 -7.63
CA CYS A 27 0.51 2.20 -8.31
C CYS A 27 1.83 2.15 -7.53
N ASN A 28 1.82 2.21 -6.20
CA ASN A 28 3.05 2.08 -5.40
C ASN A 28 3.70 0.69 -5.55
N VAL A 29 2.89 -0.38 -5.56
CA VAL A 29 3.38 -1.76 -5.73
C VAL A 29 3.93 -1.97 -7.14
N LEU A 30 3.19 -1.51 -8.15
CA LEU A 30 3.62 -1.54 -9.56
C LEU A 30 4.90 -0.72 -9.79
N PHE A 31 5.01 0.46 -9.17
CA PHE A 31 6.22 1.28 -9.20
C PHE A 31 7.42 0.51 -8.62
N CYS A 32 7.27 -0.11 -7.45
CA CYS A 32 8.35 -0.90 -6.85
C CYS A 32 8.76 -2.08 -7.74
N ARG A 33 7.78 -2.73 -8.39
CA ARG A 33 8.02 -3.83 -9.33
C ARG A 33 8.88 -3.40 -10.51
N GLU A 34 8.56 -2.26 -11.13
CA GLU A 34 9.35 -1.74 -12.25
C GLU A 34 10.68 -1.12 -11.80
N ALA A 35 10.70 -0.43 -10.66
CA ALA A 35 11.90 0.14 -10.05
C ALA A 35 12.96 -0.94 -9.80
N LYS A 36 12.57 -2.11 -9.30
CA LYS A 36 13.48 -3.26 -9.13
C LYS A 36 14.17 -3.66 -10.44
N LYS A 37 13.52 -3.51 -11.59
CA LYS A 37 14.14 -3.84 -12.89
C LYS A 37 15.06 -2.72 -13.35
N ARG A 38 14.60 -1.47 -13.24
CA ARG A 38 15.29 -0.30 -13.81
C ARG A 38 16.41 0.25 -12.93
N LEU A 39 16.39 -0.02 -11.62
CA LEU A 39 17.35 0.47 -10.64
C LEU A 39 18.10 -0.70 -9.98
N PRO A 40 19.04 -1.37 -10.69
CA PRO A 40 19.72 -2.58 -10.21
C PRO A 40 20.55 -2.35 -8.94
N ASN A 41 21.05 -1.11 -8.74
CA ASN A 41 21.89 -0.73 -7.61
C ASN A 41 21.11 -0.11 -6.45
N VAL A 42 19.77 -0.16 -6.49
CA VAL A 42 18.89 0.34 -5.44
C VAL A 42 18.08 -0.83 -4.89
N ASP A 43 18.08 -0.94 -3.57
CA ASP A 43 17.17 -1.83 -2.87
C ASP A 43 15.77 -1.25 -2.86
N VAL A 44 14.84 -1.99 -3.45
CA VAL A 44 13.44 -1.59 -3.58
C VAL A 44 12.60 -2.61 -2.83
N ARG A 45 11.75 -2.13 -1.92
CA ARG A 45 10.82 -2.93 -1.12
C ARG A 45 9.50 -2.16 -1.03
N SER A 46 8.40 -2.87 -0.86
CA SER A 46 7.07 -2.29 -0.66
C SER A 46 6.44 -2.83 0.63
N LEU A 47 5.63 -2.02 1.29
CA LEU A 47 5.13 -2.30 2.63
C LEU A 47 3.65 -1.92 2.74
N ASN A 48 2.86 -2.84 3.29
CA ASN A 48 1.60 -2.55 3.94
C ASN A 48 1.78 -2.59 5.46
N PRO A 49 1.78 -1.44 6.16
CA PRO A 49 2.01 -1.41 7.60
C PRO A 49 0.81 -1.92 8.41
N GLY A 50 -0.33 -2.19 7.76
CA GLY A 50 -1.59 -2.54 8.39
C GLY A 50 -2.57 -1.36 8.48
N PHE A 51 -3.79 -1.63 8.95
CA PHE A 51 -4.78 -0.59 9.18
C PHE A 51 -4.51 0.11 10.51
N ILE A 52 -4.04 1.36 10.46
CA ILE A 52 -3.70 2.15 11.65
C ILE A 52 -4.77 3.24 11.80
N PRO A 53 -5.90 2.96 12.48
CA PRO A 53 -6.97 3.93 12.58
C PRO A 53 -6.47 5.19 13.28
N THR A 54 -5.66 5.08 14.32
CA THR A 54 -5.14 6.23 15.11
C THR A 54 -4.24 7.18 14.31
N SER A 55 -3.87 6.82 13.07
CA SER A 55 -3.20 7.75 12.16
C SER A 55 -4.11 8.87 11.67
N GLY A 56 -3.51 9.88 11.02
CA GLY A 56 -4.24 10.99 10.39
C GLY A 56 -4.95 10.63 9.08
N LEU A 57 -4.86 9.38 8.59
CA LEU A 57 -5.42 8.95 7.31
C LEU A 57 -6.96 9.04 7.28
N PHE A 58 -7.60 8.71 8.41
CA PHE A 58 -9.07 8.68 8.53
C PHE A 58 -9.63 9.92 9.25
N ARG A 59 -8.90 11.04 9.28
CA ARG A 59 -9.34 12.26 9.97
C ARG A 59 -10.64 12.84 9.40
N ALA A 60 -10.74 13.00 8.08
CA ALA A 60 -11.95 13.56 7.44
C ALA A 60 -13.17 12.64 7.62
N PRO A 61 -13.10 11.32 7.36
CA PRO A 61 -14.20 10.41 7.69
C PRO A 61 -14.63 10.44 9.17
N ARG A 62 -13.71 10.69 10.10
CA ARG A 62 -14.03 10.87 11.52
C ARG A 62 -14.70 12.20 11.83
N GLU A 63 -14.28 13.27 11.17
CA GLU A 63 -14.91 14.59 11.32
C GLU A 63 -16.33 14.55 10.76
N ASP A 64 -16.53 13.90 9.60
CA ASP A 64 -17.84 13.80 8.94
C ASP A 64 -18.82 12.87 9.69
N ASN A 65 -18.32 11.76 10.26
CA ASN A 65 -19.14 10.80 10.98
C ASN A 65 -18.38 10.16 12.15
N PHE A 66 -18.23 10.92 13.22
CA PHE A 66 -17.47 10.50 14.40
C PHE A 66 -17.95 9.17 15.00
N PHE A 67 -19.26 9.00 15.19
CA PHE A 67 -19.81 7.78 15.79
C PHE A 67 -19.62 6.56 14.88
N GLY A 68 -19.89 6.70 13.58
CA GLY A 68 -19.70 5.62 12.62
C GLY A 68 -18.23 5.23 12.48
N ALA A 69 -17.32 6.20 12.36
CA ALA A 69 -15.89 5.96 12.27
C ALA A 69 -15.33 5.33 13.56
N THR A 70 -15.83 5.74 14.73
CA THR A 70 -15.43 5.16 16.02
C THR A 70 -15.92 3.71 16.16
N ALA A 71 -17.19 3.44 15.82
CA ALA A 71 -17.73 2.08 15.82
C ALA A 71 -16.97 1.17 14.84
N PHE A 72 -16.71 1.65 13.62
CA PHE A 72 -15.92 0.91 12.63
C PHE A 72 -14.52 0.60 13.15
N ALA A 73 -13.80 1.58 13.71
CA ALA A 73 -12.46 1.37 14.25
C ALA A 73 -12.46 0.36 15.42
N PHE A 74 -13.47 0.42 16.28
CA PHE A 74 -13.64 -0.54 17.38
C PHE A 74 -13.83 -1.97 16.86
N PHE A 75 -14.78 -2.18 15.94
CA PHE A 75 -15.03 -3.51 15.37
C PHE A 75 -13.87 -4.01 14.50
N ALA A 76 -13.20 -3.13 13.75
CA ALA A 76 -11.98 -3.47 13.02
C ALA A 76 -10.85 -3.89 13.98
N GLY A 77 -10.77 -3.30 15.17
CA GLY A 77 -9.88 -3.74 16.24
C GLY A 77 -10.22 -5.14 16.75
N LEU A 78 -11.50 -5.41 17.03
CA LEU A 78 -11.95 -6.74 17.47
C LEU A 78 -11.71 -7.82 16.41
N ALA A 79 -11.86 -7.49 15.14
CA ALA A 79 -11.61 -8.38 14.02
C ALA A 79 -10.11 -8.52 13.67
N GLY A 80 -9.22 -7.85 14.40
CA GLY A 80 -7.76 -7.95 14.19
C GLY A 80 -7.23 -7.21 12.96
N PHE A 81 -8.05 -6.39 12.30
CA PHE A 81 -7.60 -5.57 11.18
C PHE A 81 -6.75 -4.39 11.64
N ALA A 82 -7.09 -3.80 12.79
CA ALA A 82 -6.41 -2.60 13.28
C ALA A 82 -5.12 -2.92 14.04
N VAL A 83 -4.06 -2.18 13.73
CA VAL A 83 -2.77 -2.25 14.45
C VAL A 83 -2.41 -0.90 15.07
N PRO A 84 -1.71 -0.91 16.23
CA PRO A 84 -1.13 0.29 16.82
C PRO A 84 -0.13 1.01 15.90
N ILE A 85 0.06 2.32 16.11
CA ILE A 85 0.92 3.16 15.25
C ILE A 85 2.41 2.81 15.39
N ASP A 86 2.83 2.47 16.60
CA ASP A 86 4.15 1.95 16.96
C ASP A 86 4.45 0.65 16.21
N VAL A 87 3.53 -0.33 16.20
CA VAL A 87 3.71 -1.57 15.41
C VAL A 87 3.89 -1.28 13.92
N GLY A 88 3.07 -0.37 13.35
CA GLY A 88 3.24 0.05 11.96
C GLY A 88 4.59 0.74 11.69
N GLY A 89 5.07 1.51 12.67
CA GLY A 89 6.40 2.16 12.63
C GLY A 89 7.55 1.17 12.75
N GLU A 90 7.43 0.17 13.62
CA GLU A 90 8.42 -0.91 13.78
C GLU A 90 8.54 -1.74 12.50
N ARG A 91 7.43 -2.07 11.85
CA ARG A 91 7.42 -2.72 10.52
C ARG A 91 8.18 -1.89 9.49
N LEU A 92 7.94 -0.58 9.45
CA LEU A 92 8.65 0.32 8.53
C LEU A 92 10.15 0.36 8.83
N ALA A 93 10.52 0.50 10.10
CA ALA A 93 11.92 0.48 10.53
C ALA A 93 12.58 -0.83 10.10
N TYR A 94 11.94 -1.97 10.37
CA TYR A 94 12.42 -3.29 9.99
C TYR A 94 12.64 -3.41 8.47
N VAL A 95 11.65 -3.04 7.64
CA VAL A 95 11.76 -3.10 6.17
C VAL A 95 12.86 -2.18 5.63
N ALA A 96 13.09 -1.04 6.29
CA ALA A 96 14.09 -0.07 5.86
C ALA A 96 15.52 -0.46 6.25
N THR A 97 15.71 -1.18 7.36
CA THR A 97 17.05 -1.39 7.95
C THR A 97 17.51 -2.84 8.06
N SER A 98 16.63 -3.82 7.89
CA SER A 98 17.00 -5.23 8.02
C SER A 98 17.62 -5.78 6.73
N ASP A 99 18.70 -6.53 6.89
CA ASP A 99 19.33 -7.31 5.81
C ASP A 99 18.52 -8.58 5.43
N ASP A 100 17.55 -8.97 6.27
CA ASP A 100 16.74 -10.18 6.07
C ASP A 100 15.63 -9.98 5.03
N VAL A 101 15.37 -8.73 4.62
CA VAL A 101 14.24 -8.39 3.75
C VAL A 101 14.67 -8.42 2.28
N PRO A 102 14.18 -9.38 1.47
CA PRO A 102 14.67 -9.57 0.12
C PRO A 102 14.28 -8.40 -0.79
N ARG A 103 15.14 -8.10 -1.75
CA ARG A 103 14.90 -7.07 -2.76
C ARG A 103 13.67 -7.41 -3.59
N GLY A 104 12.71 -6.49 -3.61
CA GLY A 104 11.43 -6.60 -4.31
C GLY A 104 10.29 -7.18 -3.51
N ALA A 105 10.50 -7.44 -2.21
CA ALA A 105 9.45 -7.97 -1.35
C ALA A 105 8.28 -6.98 -1.22
N TYR A 106 7.09 -7.53 -1.00
CA TYR A 106 5.90 -6.81 -0.55
C TYR A 106 5.52 -7.32 0.83
N LEU A 107 5.87 -6.55 1.85
CA LEU A 107 5.74 -7.00 3.22
C LEU A 107 4.37 -6.60 3.75
N SER A 108 3.65 -7.58 4.28
CA SER A 108 2.34 -7.40 4.89
C SER A 108 2.14 -8.46 5.95
N ALA A 109 1.42 -8.11 7.01
CA ALA A 109 1.02 -9.10 8.01
C ALA A 109 -0.32 -9.74 7.63
N GLU A 110 -0.55 -10.98 8.05
CA GLU A 110 -1.89 -11.56 8.06
C GLU A 110 -2.83 -10.76 8.98
N THR A 111 -4.15 -10.90 8.73
CA THR A 111 -5.16 -10.25 9.59
C THR A 111 -5.04 -10.79 11.02
N GLY A 112 -5.00 -9.88 12.00
CA GLY A 112 -4.81 -10.22 13.41
C GLY A 112 -3.36 -10.22 13.89
N SER A 113 -2.37 -10.19 12.97
CA SER A 113 -0.97 -10.20 13.35
C SER A 113 -0.48 -8.83 13.85
N LYS A 114 0.23 -8.86 14.98
CA LYS A 114 0.98 -7.72 15.54
C LYS A 114 2.49 -7.85 15.34
N ALA A 115 2.92 -8.81 14.53
CA ALA A 115 4.33 -9.01 14.20
C ALA A 115 4.94 -7.77 13.58
N ALA A 116 6.18 -7.44 13.95
CA ALA A 116 6.96 -6.36 13.36
C ALA A 116 8.13 -6.87 12.51
N THR A 117 8.55 -8.12 12.71
CA THR A 117 9.69 -8.75 12.03
C THR A 117 9.35 -10.11 11.42
N TYR A 118 10.21 -10.63 10.52
CA TYR A 118 10.03 -11.98 9.97
C TYR A 118 9.95 -13.06 11.05
N ALA A 119 10.79 -12.96 12.09
CA ALA A 119 10.80 -13.91 13.20
C ALA A 119 9.47 -13.96 13.97
N GLU A 120 8.68 -12.89 13.91
CA GLU A 120 7.40 -12.77 14.59
C GLU A 120 6.19 -13.08 13.67
N GLY A 121 6.42 -13.32 12.38
CA GLY A 121 5.37 -13.60 11.38
C GLY A 121 4.94 -12.41 10.53
N PHE A 122 5.83 -11.42 10.32
CA PHE A 122 5.66 -10.36 9.33
C PHE A 122 6.52 -10.67 8.09
N ASP A 123 5.89 -11.05 6.98
CA ASP A 123 6.59 -11.64 5.83
C ASP A 123 6.10 -11.14 4.46
N ASP A 124 6.51 -11.83 3.38
CA ASP A 124 6.16 -11.49 2.00
C ASP A 124 4.71 -11.91 1.72
N GLY A 125 3.80 -10.94 1.80
CA GLY A 125 2.37 -11.18 1.71
C GLY A 125 1.87 -11.36 0.28
N LEU A 126 0.63 -11.81 0.14
CA LEU A 126 -0.01 -11.94 -1.16
C LEU A 126 -0.26 -10.57 -1.82
N ILE A 127 0.33 -10.39 -3.01
CA ILE A 127 0.03 -9.27 -3.91
C ILE A 127 -1.16 -9.64 -4.79
N SER A 128 -2.09 -8.71 -5.01
CA SER A 128 -3.20 -8.85 -5.98
C SER A 128 -2.71 -9.20 -7.40
N PRO A 129 -3.50 -9.89 -8.25
CA PRO A 129 -3.12 -10.18 -9.63
C PRO A 129 -2.66 -8.95 -10.44
N GLU A 130 -3.34 -7.81 -10.29
CA GLU A 130 -2.99 -6.56 -10.97
C GLU A 130 -1.61 -6.05 -10.53
N GLY A 131 -1.30 -6.15 -9.23
CA GLY A 131 0.01 -5.77 -8.68
C GLY A 131 1.15 -6.69 -9.10
N GLN A 132 0.82 -7.85 -9.69
CA GLN A 132 1.78 -8.80 -10.26
C GLN A 132 2.00 -8.58 -11.77
N ASP A 133 1.19 -7.74 -12.43
CA ASP A 133 1.25 -7.50 -13.87
C ASP A 133 2.47 -6.64 -14.26
N GLU A 134 3.43 -7.27 -14.94
CA GLU A 134 4.66 -6.64 -15.37
C GLU A 134 4.45 -5.62 -16.49
N ALA A 135 3.55 -5.90 -17.42
CA ALA A 135 3.25 -4.98 -18.52
C ALA A 135 2.54 -3.74 -17.99
N LEU A 136 1.66 -3.90 -17.00
CA LEU A 136 1.02 -2.78 -16.34
C LEU A 136 2.04 -1.93 -15.57
N ALA A 137 2.98 -2.55 -14.86
CA ALA A 137 4.04 -1.85 -14.14
C ALA A 137 4.93 -1.01 -15.07
N ALA A 138 5.37 -1.59 -16.18
CA ALA A 138 6.17 -0.87 -17.19
C ALA A 138 5.41 0.33 -17.78
N ARG A 139 4.14 0.14 -18.14
CA ARG A 139 3.31 1.22 -18.68
C ARG A 139 3.01 2.32 -17.66
N LEU A 140 2.78 1.94 -16.39
CA LEU A 140 2.61 2.90 -15.30
C LEU A 140 3.87 3.77 -15.15
N TRP A 141 5.05 3.16 -15.20
CA TRP A 141 6.32 3.89 -15.09
C TRP A 141 6.49 4.92 -16.21
N ASP A 142 6.33 4.48 -17.46
CA ASP A 142 6.52 5.37 -18.62
C ASP A 142 5.48 6.51 -18.60
N ARG A 143 4.22 6.21 -18.26
CA ARG A 143 3.20 7.25 -18.12
C ARG A 143 3.47 8.21 -16.97
N SER A 144 3.98 7.70 -15.84
CA SER A 144 4.31 8.54 -14.67
C SER A 144 5.44 9.52 -15.02
N ARG A 145 6.46 9.05 -15.75
CA ARG A 145 7.55 9.90 -16.25
C ARG A 145 7.06 11.06 -17.11
N GLU A 146 6.17 10.77 -18.07
CA GLU A 146 5.55 11.81 -18.91
C GLU A 146 4.81 12.85 -18.07
N LEU A 147 4.03 12.40 -17.07
CA LEU A 147 3.21 13.26 -16.23
C LEU A 147 4.03 14.17 -15.31
N VAL A 148 5.18 13.70 -14.82
CA VAL A 148 6.08 14.48 -13.94
C VAL A 148 7.20 15.19 -14.69
N GLY A 149 7.30 15.01 -16.02
CA GLY A 149 8.27 15.70 -16.88
C GLY A 149 9.72 15.19 -16.77
N ALA A 150 9.92 13.88 -16.59
CA ALA A 150 11.24 13.25 -16.37
C ALA A 150 11.66 12.24 -17.45
#